data_AF-A0A1S7QV18-F1
#
_entry.id   AF-A0A1S7QV18-F1
#
_cell.length_a   1.000
_cell.length_b   1.000
_cell.length_c   1.000
_cell.angle_alpha   90.00
_cell.angle_beta   90.00
_cell.angle_gamma   90.00
#
_symmetry.space_group_name_H-M   'P 1'
#
loop_
_entity.id
_entity.type
_entity.pdbx_description
1 polymer ?
#
loop_
_entity_poly.entity_id
_entity_poly.type
_entity_poly.pdbx_seq_one_letter_code
_entity_poly.pdbx_strand_id
1 'polypeptide(L)'
;MATAAIRLPEERAEQARQLAAHKGVNLADLVGGLIVDEIKRLGLGQQIGLGNIDIATLEDGKIHFDFGAGVHIWSREQALDIAKAIENALARKGGKLDVDAEIEVARVGVSVRLKNIGTGHERTFAPSIGRELVALLRRHGQN
;
A
#
# COMPACT_ATOMS: atom_id res chain seq x y z
N MET A 1 23.77 5.24 9.68
CA MET A 1 23.07 3.96 9.98
C MET A 1 23.73 2.90 9.13
N ALA A 2 24.28 1.83 9.72
CA ALA A 2 24.85 0.74 8.94
C ALA A 2 23.70 -0.02 8.27
N THR A 3 23.57 0.10 6.95
CA THR A 3 22.65 -0.72 6.17
C THR A 3 23.13 -2.16 6.31
N ALA A 4 22.39 -3.01 7.02
CA ALA A 4 22.69 -4.43 7.11
C ALA A 4 22.55 -5.03 5.69
N ALA A 5 23.67 -5.15 4.98
CA ALA A 5 23.69 -5.73 3.65
C ALA A 5 23.59 -7.25 3.77
N ILE A 6 22.46 -7.81 3.35
CA ILE A 6 22.33 -9.26 3.18
C ILE A 6 23.18 -9.64 1.97
N ARG A 7 24.36 -10.23 2.22
CA ARG A 7 25.24 -10.72 1.16
C ARG A 7 24.78 -12.11 0.74
N LEU A 8 24.33 -12.25 -0.49
CA LEU A 8 24.07 -13.55 -1.09
C LEU A 8 25.40 -14.18 -1.54
N PRO A 9 25.64 -15.46 -1.25
CA PRO A 9 26.75 -16.21 -1.84
C PRO A 9 26.67 -16.17 -3.37
N GLU A 10 27.81 -16.14 -4.06
CA GLU A 10 27.89 -15.98 -5.52
C GLU A 10 27.06 -17.03 -6.28
N GLU A 11 27.10 -18.28 -5.83
CA GLU A 11 26.32 -19.37 -6.40
C GLU A 11 24.80 -19.12 -6.34
N ARG A 12 24.31 -18.55 -5.23
CA ARG A 12 22.89 -18.19 -5.07
C ARG A 12 22.50 -16.99 -5.94
N ALA A 13 23.42 -16.05 -6.13
CA ALA A 13 23.21 -14.91 -7.01
C ALA A 13 23.09 -15.35 -8.48
N GLU A 14 23.90 -16.33 -8.90
CA GLU A 14 23.85 -16.90 -10.25
C GLU A 14 22.52 -17.66 -10.48
N GLN A 15 22.12 -18.50 -9.53
CA GLN A 15 20.83 -19.19 -9.56
C GLN A 15 19.64 -18.20 -9.70
N ALA A 16 19.69 -17.09 -8.96
CA ALA A 16 18.65 -16.06 -9.05
C ALA A 16 18.63 -15.36 -10.42
N ARG A 17 19.80 -15.10 -11.02
CA ARG A 17 19.88 -14.52 -12.38
C ARG A 17 19.31 -15.47 -13.43
N GLN A 18 19.64 -16.76 -13.35
CA GLN A 18 19.09 -17.77 -14.26
C GLN A 18 17.57 -17.90 -14.14
N LEU A 19 17.05 -17.89 -12.90
CA LEU A 19 15.62 -17.91 -12.64
C LEU A 19 14.91 -16.65 -13.15
N ALA A 20 15.54 -15.47 -13.01
CA ALA A 20 15.00 -14.20 -13.51
C ALA A 20 14.91 -14.22 -15.04
N ALA A 21 15.98 -14.69 -15.70
CA ALA A 21 16.02 -14.86 -17.16
C ALA A 21 14.95 -15.85 -17.65
N HIS A 22 14.79 -16.99 -16.98
CA HIS A 22 13.75 -17.97 -17.31
C HIS A 22 12.32 -17.38 -17.19
N LYS A 23 12.10 -16.49 -16.22
CA LYS A 23 10.81 -15.82 -15.99
C LYS A 23 10.63 -14.55 -16.83
N GLY A 24 11.62 -14.14 -17.63
CA GLY A 24 11.56 -12.92 -18.44
C GLY A 24 11.51 -11.63 -17.62
N VAL A 25 11.97 -11.65 -16.37
CA VAL A 25 11.98 -10.49 -15.46
C VAL A 25 13.41 -10.12 -15.08
N ASN A 26 13.62 -8.89 -14.59
CA ASN A 26 14.92 -8.52 -14.03
C ASN A 26 15.11 -9.11 -12.62
N LEU A 27 16.35 -9.10 -12.13
CA LEU A 27 16.68 -9.68 -10.83
C LEU A 27 15.98 -8.97 -9.66
N ALA A 28 15.78 -7.65 -9.75
CA ALA A 28 15.13 -6.89 -8.69
C ALA A 28 13.65 -7.27 -8.56
N ASP A 29 12.95 -7.44 -9.69
CA ASP A 29 11.55 -7.86 -9.74
C ASP A 29 11.38 -9.30 -9.25
N LEU A 30 12.32 -10.20 -9.59
CA LEU A 30 12.33 -11.55 -9.06
C LEU A 30 12.46 -11.54 -7.54
N VAL A 31 13.43 -10.79 -7.00
CA VAL A 31 13.66 -10.69 -5.55
C VAL A 31 12.44 -10.07 -4.85
N GLY A 32 11.87 -9.01 -5.43
CA GLY A 32 10.64 -8.39 -4.94
C GLY A 32 9.48 -9.38 -4.90
N GLY A 33 9.28 -10.17 -5.96
CA GLY A 33 8.26 -11.21 -6.02
C GLY A 33 8.46 -12.29 -4.95
N LEU A 34 9.69 -12.80 -4.79
CA LEU A 34 10.00 -13.79 -3.76
C LEU A 34 9.74 -13.27 -2.33
N ILE A 35 10.04 -12.00 -2.06
CA ILE A 35 9.75 -11.37 -0.78
C ILE A 35 8.23 -11.28 -0.56
N VAL A 36 7.48 -10.87 -1.58
CA VAL A 36 6.01 -10.78 -1.52
C VAL A 36 5.38 -12.16 -1.28
N ASP A 37 5.85 -13.18 -2.00
CA ASP A 37 5.38 -14.56 -1.84
C ASP A 37 5.65 -15.08 -0.43
N GLU A 38 6.82 -14.78 0.13
CA GLU A 38 7.19 -15.19 1.48
C GLU A 38 6.39 -14.44 2.56
N ILE A 39 6.13 -13.15 2.38
CA ILE A 39 5.25 -12.34 3.25
C ILE A 39 3.82 -12.91 3.24
N LYS A 40 3.31 -13.30 2.08
CA LYS A 40 1.99 -13.95 1.94
C LYS A 40 1.97 -15.32 2.60
N ARG A 41 2.96 -16.17 2.30
CA ARG A 41 3.09 -17.54 2.84
C ARG A 41 3.15 -17.56 4.36
N LEU A 42 3.89 -16.63 4.96
CA LEU A 42 4.04 -16.53 6.41
C LEU A 42 2.88 -15.78 7.09
N GLY A 43 1.92 -15.24 6.33
CA GLY A 43 0.86 -14.40 6.89
C GLY A 43 1.40 -13.13 7.55
N LEU A 44 2.65 -12.76 7.28
CA LEU A 44 3.30 -11.60 7.90
C LEU A 44 2.56 -10.31 7.59
N GLY A 45 1.95 -10.22 6.40
CA GLY A 45 1.07 -9.10 6.05
C GLY A 45 -0.02 -8.87 7.09
N GLN A 46 -0.68 -9.93 7.58
CA GLN A 46 -1.70 -9.81 8.63
C GLN A 46 -1.08 -9.44 9.99
N GLN A 47 0.10 -9.97 10.31
CA GLN A 47 0.78 -9.71 11.59
C GLN A 47 1.33 -8.28 11.72
N ILE A 48 1.79 -7.68 10.62
CA ILE A 48 2.33 -6.29 10.60
C ILE A 48 1.27 -5.23 10.27
N GLY A 49 0.00 -5.63 10.12
CA GLY A 49 -1.11 -4.72 9.86
C GLY A 49 -1.28 -4.29 8.40
N LEU A 50 -0.53 -4.89 7.46
CA LEU A 50 -0.63 -4.65 6.00
C LEU A 50 -1.66 -5.54 5.27
N GLY A 51 -2.15 -6.61 5.91
CA GLY A 51 -2.95 -7.62 5.21
C GLY A 51 -4.23 -7.03 4.61
N ASN A 52 -4.47 -7.22 3.31
CA ASN A 52 -5.64 -6.76 2.55
C ASN A 52 -5.62 -5.29 2.06
N ILE A 53 -4.47 -4.62 2.01
CA ILE A 53 -4.38 -3.38 1.20
C ILE A 53 -3.96 -3.75 -0.21
N ASP A 54 -4.79 -3.43 -1.20
CA ASP A 54 -4.49 -3.59 -2.61
C ASP A 54 -4.72 -2.26 -3.35
N ILE A 55 -3.73 -1.82 -4.12
CA ILE A 55 -3.79 -0.59 -4.93
C ILE A 55 -3.30 -0.93 -6.33
N ALA A 56 -4.13 -0.69 -7.32
CA ALA A 56 -3.78 -0.92 -8.72
C ALA A 56 -4.36 0.16 -9.63
N THR A 57 -3.66 0.44 -10.73
CA THR A 57 -4.21 1.26 -11.82
C THR A 57 -4.89 0.33 -12.81
N LEU A 58 -6.18 0.56 -13.07
CA LEU A 58 -6.98 -0.19 -14.04
C LEU A 58 -6.67 0.25 -15.48
N GLU A 59 -7.09 -0.56 -16.45
CA GLU A 59 -6.88 -0.28 -17.89
C GLU A 59 -7.50 1.05 -18.34
N ASP A 60 -8.61 1.47 -17.70
CA ASP A 60 -9.28 2.75 -17.96
C ASP A 60 -8.63 3.94 -17.22
N GLY A 61 -7.50 3.72 -16.55
CA GLY A 61 -6.74 4.74 -15.83
C GLY A 61 -7.28 5.08 -14.44
N LYS A 62 -8.34 4.42 -13.98
CA LYS A 62 -8.87 4.55 -12.61
C LYS A 62 -8.03 3.77 -11.61
N ILE A 63 -8.15 4.14 -10.34
CA ILE A 63 -7.40 3.54 -9.25
C ILE A 63 -8.33 2.60 -8.47
N HIS A 64 -8.00 1.31 -8.49
CA HIS A 64 -8.55 0.32 -7.59
C HIS A 64 -7.88 0.47 -6.22
N PHE A 65 -8.69 0.53 -5.17
CA PHE A 65 -8.23 0.55 -3.78
C PHE A 65 -9.09 -0.37 -2.91
N ASP A 66 -8.46 -1.38 -2.33
CA ASP A 66 -9.01 -2.17 -1.24
C ASP A 66 -8.11 -1.97 -0.02
N PHE A 67 -8.72 -1.83 1.16
CA PHE A 67 -8.00 -1.75 2.43
C PHE A 67 -8.54 -2.72 3.48
N GLY A 68 -9.28 -3.74 3.03
CA GLY A 68 -9.94 -4.75 3.84
C GLY A 68 -11.30 -4.32 4.38
N ALA A 69 -11.86 -3.20 3.89
CA ALA A 69 -13.19 -2.70 4.26
C ALA A 69 -14.08 -2.43 3.03
N GLY A 70 -13.73 -3.03 1.90
CA GLY A 70 -14.44 -2.88 0.63
C GLY A 70 -13.50 -2.38 -0.48
N VAL A 71 -13.96 -2.59 -1.71
CA VAL A 71 -13.28 -2.16 -2.93
C VAL A 71 -13.81 -0.80 -3.36
N HIS A 72 -12.91 0.11 -3.65
CA HIS A 72 -13.18 1.45 -4.13
C HIS A 72 -12.50 1.66 -5.49
N ILE A 73 -13.23 2.26 -6.44
CA ILE A 73 -12.71 2.59 -7.76
C ILE A 73 -12.78 4.09 -7.95
N TRP A 74 -11.63 4.73 -7.99
CA TRP A 74 -11.50 6.18 -7.98
C TRP A 74 -10.91 6.73 -9.26
N SER A 75 -11.27 7.97 -9.59
CA SER A 75 -10.45 8.77 -10.47
C SER A 75 -9.07 9.03 -9.83
N ARG A 76 -8.10 9.41 -10.66
CA ARG A 76 -6.77 9.81 -10.19
C ARG A 76 -6.83 11.00 -9.23
N GLU A 77 -7.69 11.96 -9.52
CA GLU A 77 -7.91 13.14 -8.67
C GLU A 77 -8.46 12.73 -7.30
N GLN A 78 -9.46 11.84 -7.27
CA GLN A 78 -9.99 11.29 -6.03
C GLN A 78 -8.92 10.55 -5.21
N ALA A 79 -8.07 9.76 -5.85
CA ALA A 79 -6.96 9.09 -5.15
C ALA A 79 -5.97 10.10 -4.52
N LEU A 80 -5.70 11.22 -5.20
CA LEU A 80 -4.85 12.31 -4.66
C LEU A 80 -5.52 13.06 -3.52
N ASP A 81 -6.83 13.30 -3.59
CA ASP A 81 -7.60 13.94 -2.53
C ASP A 81 -7.65 13.07 -1.27
N ILE A 82 -7.85 11.76 -1.42
CA ILE A 82 -7.78 10.80 -0.31
C ILE A 82 -6.38 10.77 0.29
N ALA A 83 -5.32 10.74 -0.54
CA ALA A 83 -3.94 10.80 -0.05
C ALA A 83 -3.68 12.07 0.78
N LYS A 84 -4.20 13.22 0.34
CA LYS A 84 -4.11 14.49 1.06
C LYS A 84 -4.93 14.45 2.37
N ALA A 85 -6.09 13.82 2.38
CA ALA A 85 -6.91 13.65 3.58
C ALA A 85 -6.17 12.83 4.65
N ILE A 86 -5.55 11.72 4.26
CA ILE A 86 -4.73 10.88 5.15
C ILE A 86 -3.54 11.67 5.70
N GLU A 87 -2.82 12.40 4.83
CA GLU A 87 -1.69 13.24 5.23
C GLU A 87 -2.12 14.32 6.25
N ASN A 88 -3.25 14.97 6.02
CA ASN A 88 -3.81 15.97 6.94
C ASN A 88 -4.19 15.36 8.30
N ALA A 89 -4.82 14.18 8.29
CA ALA A 89 -5.17 13.45 9.50
C ALA A 89 -3.91 13.09 10.32
N LEU A 90 -2.84 12.66 9.66
CA LEU A 90 -1.55 12.37 10.31
C LEU A 90 -0.85 13.63 10.83
N ALA A 91 -0.92 14.75 10.09
CA ALA A 91 -0.26 16.01 10.42
C ALA A 91 -0.92 16.82 11.54
N ARG A 92 -1.98 16.29 12.18
CA ARG A 92 -2.81 17.02 13.16
C ARG A 92 -3.51 18.28 12.61
N LYS A 93 -3.59 18.41 11.28
CA LYS A 93 -4.25 19.53 10.59
C LYS A 93 -5.61 19.15 9.99
N GLY A 94 -5.97 17.87 10.03
CA GLY A 94 -7.21 17.36 9.45
C GLY A 94 -8.34 17.23 10.46
N GLY A 95 -9.45 17.92 10.18
CA GLY A 95 -10.78 17.52 10.62
C GLY A 95 -11.29 16.35 9.78
N LYS A 96 -12.41 15.76 10.22
CA LYS A 96 -13.15 14.71 9.51
C LYS A 96 -13.43 15.21 8.09
N LEU A 97 -12.81 14.60 7.08
CA LEU A 97 -13.01 14.97 5.69
C LEU A 97 -13.92 13.90 5.06
N ASP A 98 -15.17 14.27 4.78
CA ASP A 98 -16.03 13.50 3.87
C ASP A 98 -15.57 13.82 2.46
N VAL A 99 -14.66 12.99 1.92
CA VAL A 99 -14.27 13.06 0.52
C VAL A 99 -15.29 12.25 -0.24
N ASP A 100 -16.30 12.93 -0.79
CA ASP A 100 -17.39 12.38 -1.61
C ASP A 100 -17.70 10.89 -1.40
N ALA A 101 -18.59 10.68 -0.44
CA ALA A 101 -19.54 9.58 -0.27
C ALA A 101 -19.05 8.16 0.10
N GLU A 102 -17.80 7.76 -0.12
CA GLU A 102 -17.44 6.34 0.09
C GLU A 102 -16.58 6.06 1.33
N ILE A 103 -15.64 6.95 1.68
CA ILE A 103 -14.73 6.74 2.81
C ILE A 103 -14.66 7.96 3.72
N GLU A 104 -14.83 7.72 5.02
CA GLU A 104 -14.52 8.65 6.08
C GLU A 104 -13.05 8.48 6.52
N VAL A 105 -12.27 9.56 6.45
CA VAL A 105 -10.90 9.62 6.97
C VAL A 105 -10.88 10.36 8.30
N ALA A 106 -10.40 9.70 9.36
CA ALA A 106 -10.34 10.28 10.69
C ALA A 106 -9.02 9.97 11.41
N ARG A 107 -8.66 10.82 12.36
CA ARG A 107 -7.51 10.58 13.24
C ARG A 107 -7.94 9.82 14.49
N VAL A 108 -7.16 8.82 14.91
CA VAL A 108 -7.34 8.08 16.17
C VAL A 108 -6.01 8.07 16.94
N GLY A 109 -5.85 8.99 17.89
CA GLY A 109 -4.59 9.17 18.62
C GLY A 109 -3.46 9.65 17.70
N VAL A 110 -2.46 8.79 17.45
CA VAL A 110 -1.40 9.04 16.45
C VAL A 110 -1.69 8.37 15.10
N SER A 111 -2.65 7.46 15.06
CA SER A 111 -3.01 6.64 13.91
C SER A 111 -4.06 7.32 13.04
N VAL A 112 -4.27 6.78 11.84
CA VAL A 112 -5.34 7.19 10.93
C VAL A 112 -6.34 6.05 10.75
N ARG A 113 -7.63 6.36 10.75
CA ARG A 113 -8.72 5.43 10.53
C ARG A 113 -9.38 5.75 9.19
N LEU A 114 -9.53 4.72 8.37
CA LEU A 114 -10.36 4.76 7.18
C LEU A 114 -11.61 3.93 7.45
N LYS A 115 -12.77 4.51 7.16
CA LYS A 115 -14.07 3.84 7.33
C LYS A 115 -14.84 3.91 6.04
N ASN A 116 -15.25 2.75 5.52
CA ASN A 116 -16.22 2.69 4.44
C ASN A 116 -17.59 3.13 5.00
N ILE A 117 -18.15 4.19 4.42
CA ILE A 117 -19.41 4.78 4.90
C ILE A 117 -20.59 3.85 4.57
N GLY A 118 -20.57 3.22 3.39
CA GLY A 118 -21.64 2.33 2.92
C GLY A 118 -21.75 1.03 3.72
N THR A 119 -20.63 0.46 4.15
CA THR A 119 -20.62 -0.81 4.89
C THR A 119 -20.44 -0.65 6.41
N GLY A 120 -19.97 0.52 6.85
CA GLY A 120 -19.61 0.78 8.23
C GLY A 120 -18.30 0.13 8.69
N HIS A 121 -17.67 -0.69 7.86
CA HIS A 121 -16.39 -1.32 8.16
C HIS A 121 -15.27 -0.28 8.21
N GLU A 122 -14.38 -0.44 9.17
CA GLU A 122 -13.28 0.50 9.38
C GLU A 122 -11.98 -0.21 9.72
N ARG A 123 -10.88 0.47 9.41
CA ARG A 123 -9.54 0.01 9.72
C ARG A 123 -8.67 1.15 10.17
N THR A 124 -7.89 0.89 11.21
CA THR A 124 -6.93 1.85 11.75
C THR A 124 -5.51 1.46 11.36
N PHE A 125 -4.78 2.41 10.79
CA PHE A 125 -3.41 2.26 10.32
C PHE A 125 -2.46 3.03 11.24
N ALA A 126 -1.36 2.37 11.60
CA ALA A 126 -0.25 3.03 12.28
C ALA A 126 0.32 4.17 11.42
N PRO A 127 0.97 5.19 12.03
CA PRO A 127 1.48 6.35 11.29
C PRO A 127 2.42 6.01 10.14
N SER A 128 3.26 4.97 10.31
CA SER A 128 4.18 4.51 9.26
C SER A 128 3.42 3.99 8.04
N ILE A 129 2.44 3.12 8.26
CA ILE A 129 1.59 2.55 7.21
C ILE A 129 0.75 3.63 6.54
N GLY A 130 0.21 4.58 7.31
CA GLY A 130 -0.52 5.73 6.75
C GLY A 130 0.32 6.56 5.79
N ARG A 131 1.61 6.81 6.10
CA ARG A 131 2.52 7.54 5.19
C ARG A 131 2.85 6.74 3.92
N GLU A 132 3.04 5.44 4.06
CA GLU A 132 3.28 4.55 2.93
C GLU A 132 2.06 4.50 2.00
N LEU A 133 0.86 4.44 2.58
CA LEU A 133 -0.40 4.51 1.84
C LEU A 133 -0.54 5.81 1.05
N VAL A 134 -0.17 6.96 1.64
CA VAL A 134 -0.14 8.26 0.93
C VAL A 134 0.83 8.23 -0.25
N ALA A 135 2.03 7.67 -0.06
CA ALA A 135 3.02 7.57 -1.13
C ALA A 135 2.53 6.69 -2.30
N LEU A 136 1.87 5.56 -1.99
CA LEU A 136 1.28 4.67 -2.99
C LEU A 136 0.15 5.36 -3.76
N LEU A 137 -0.82 5.96 -3.06
CA LEU A 137 -1.93 6.67 -3.70
C LEU A 137 -1.44 7.82 -4.59
N ARG A 138 -0.42 8.57 -4.17
CA ARG A 138 0.20 9.62 -5.00
C ARG A 138 0.87 9.05 -6.25
N ARG A 139 1.63 7.97 -6.11
CA ARG A 139 2.30 7.31 -7.24
C ARG A 139 1.27 6.85 -8.29
N HIS A 140 0.17 6.26 -7.84
CA HIS A 140 -0.89 5.79 -8.74
C HIS A 140 -1.75 6.92 -9.30
N GLY A 141 -1.98 8.01 -8.55
CA GLY A 141 -2.74 9.17 -9.01
C GLY A 141 -1.98 10.11 -9.96
N GLN A 142 -0.64 10.06 -9.99
CA GLN A 142 0.18 10.92 -10.84
C GLN A 142 0.64 10.26 -12.15
N ASN A 143 0.77 8.93 -12.18
CA ASN A 143 1.08 8.13 -13.38
C ASN A 143 -0.19 7.87 -14.17
#